data_AF-A0AAF0BU80-F1
#
_entry.id   AF-A0AAF0BU80-F1
#
_cell.length_a   1.000
_cell.length_b   1.000
_cell.length_c   1.000
_cell.angle_alpha   90.00
_cell.angle_beta   90.00
_cell.angle_gamma   90.00
#
_symmetry.space_group_name_H-M   'P 1'
#
loop_
_entity.id
_entity.type
_entity.pdbx_description
1 polymer ?
#
loop_
_entity_poly.entity_id
_entity_poly.type
_entity_poly.pdbx_seq_one_letter_code
_entity_poly.pdbx_strand_id
1 'polypeptide(L)'
;MRRRLGWLAVALVLVAGGLAGCGDDDDGDDGGGSGSGGDATTTEASGSGGGGGNEAITSYCDKVQELVDKGEELRSDPTNSDLQGEIEELSTELASEAADLAAEAPSFDADDAAQFQECQTQLSSAGG
;
A
#
# COMPACT_ATOMS: atom_id res chain seq x y z
N MET A 1 -31.26 -23.55 26.35
CA MET A 1 -29.83 -23.22 26.59
C MET A 1 -29.39 -22.44 25.35
N ARG A 2 -29.26 -21.11 25.38
CA ARG A 2 -28.01 -20.35 25.65
C ARG A 2 -26.87 -20.93 24.77
N ARG A 3 -26.24 -20.28 23.79
CA ARG A 3 -25.72 -18.89 23.67
C ARG A 3 -25.43 -18.60 22.17
N ARG A 4 -26.00 -17.55 21.56
CA ARG A 4 -25.40 -16.22 21.22
C ARG A 4 -24.56 -16.27 19.92
N LEU A 5 -25.06 -15.79 18.77
CA LEU A 5 -24.95 -14.38 18.32
C LEU A 5 -23.64 -13.74 18.77
N GLY A 6 -22.65 -13.66 17.88
CA GLY A 6 -21.40 -12.98 18.19
C GLY A 6 -20.34 -13.12 17.12
N TRP A 7 -20.62 -12.73 15.88
CA TRP A 7 -19.60 -12.48 14.85
C TRP A 7 -19.91 -11.16 14.12
N LEU A 8 -20.33 -10.15 14.91
CA LEU A 8 -20.65 -8.79 14.48
C LEU A 8 -19.90 -7.76 15.36
N ALA A 9 -18.64 -8.06 15.71
CA ALA A 9 -17.81 -7.19 16.54
C ALA A 9 -16.31 -7.39 16.24
N VAL A 10 -15.92 -7.13 15.00
CA VAL A 10 -14.53 -6.71 14.68
C VAL A 10 -14.64 -5.45 13.83
N ALA A 11 -15.35 -4.47 14.39
CA ALA A 11 -15.17 -3.08 14.05
C ALA A 11 -14.48 -2.46 15.26
N LEU A 12 -13.54 -1.54 15.01
CA LEU A 12 -13.23 -0.41 15.88
C LEU A 12 -12.11 -0.56 16.93
N VAL A 13 -11.00 -1.22 16.59
CA VAL A 13 -9.72 -0.91 17.27
C VAL A 13 -8.57 -1.05 16.28
N LEU A 14 -8.19 0.07 15.63
CA LEU A 14 -6.80 0.41 15.29
C LEU A 14 -6.73 1.84 14.67
N VAL A 15 -7.39 2.79 15.35
CA VAL A 15 -7.07 4.21 15.25
C VAL A 15 -6.37 4.57 16.55
N ALA A 16 -5.04 4.53 16.54
CA ALA A 16 -4.14 5.38 17.35
C ALA A 16 -2.70 4.83 17.33
N GLY A 17 -1.83 5.51 16.57
CA GLY A 17 -0.39 5.61 16.85
C GLY A 17 0.53 4.81 15.92
N GLY A 18 1.27 5.42 14.98
CA GLY A 18 1.37 6.84 14.67
C GLY A 18 2.49 7.17 13.66
N LEU A 19 2.45 8.44 13.23
CA LEU A 19 3.56 9.31 12.81
C LEU A 19 4.13 9.16 11.38
N ALA A 20 3.32 9.55 10.39
CA ALA A 20 3.77 10.41 9.30
C ALA A 20 2.67 11.46 9.05
N GLY A 21 2.81 12.60 9.72
CA GLY A 21 1.88 13.73 9.57
C GLY A 21 2.28 14.56 8.34
N CYS A 22 1.43 14.56 7.32
CA CYS A 22 1.33 15.61 6.32
C CYS A 22 0.06 16.39 6.66
N GLY A 23 0.22 17.62 7.17
CA GLY A 23 -0.86 18.47 7.67
C GLY A 23 -1.01 19.75 6.84
N ASP A 24 -2.27 20.13 6.62
CA ASP A 24 -2.81 21.39 6.09
C ASP A 24 -4.31 21.35 6.55
N ASP A 25 -4.93 22.26 7.32
CA ASP A 25 -4.66 23.66 7.64
C ASP A 25 -5.49 24.12 8.88
N ASP A 26 -4.98 25.17 9.55
CA ASP A 26 -5.64 26.24 10.37
C ASP A 26 -6.06 26.12 11.86
N ASP A 27 -5.83 27.25 12.55
CA ASP A 27 -6.19 27.74 13.90
C ASP A 27 -5.35 27.38 15.15
N GLY A 28 -4.45 28.32 15.52
CA GLY A 28 -4.50 28.92 16.87
C GLY A 28 -3.39 28.66 17.90
N ASP A 29 -2.33 29.48 17.81
CA ASP A 29 -1.68 30.23 18.91
C ASP A 29 -0.80 29.56 20.00
N ASP A 30 0.29 30.29 20.27
CA ASP A 30 1.11 30.41 21.49
C ASP A 30 2.26 29.40 21.79
N GLY A 31 3.50 29.93 21.77
CA GLY A 31 4.53 29.51 22.73
C GLY A 31 5.89 29.01 22.24
N GLY A 32 6.71 29.88 21.61
CA GLY A 32 8.13 30.08 21.95
C GLY A 32 9.20 29.01 21.63
N GLY A 33 10.19 29.42 20.81
CA GLY A 33 11.61 29.25 21.20
C GLY A 33 12.54 28.31 20.40
N SER A 34 12.84 28.70 19.16
CA SER A 34 14.15 28.72 18.46
C SER A 34 15.22 27.59 18.59
N GLY A 35 15.55 27.03 17.42
CA GLY A 35 16.91 26.60 16.99
C GLY A 35 17.06 25.08 16.81
N SER A 36 17.60 24.52 15.73
CA SER A 36 18.40 25.06 14.62
C SER A 36 18.48 23.99 13.52
N GLY A 37 18.25 24.43 12.27
CA GLY A 37 18.81 23.98 11.00
C GLY A 37 19.16 22.50 10.77
N GLY A 38 18.49 21.91 9.78
CA GLY A 38 18.95 20.73 9.06
C GLY A 38 18.03 20.44 7.87
N ASP A 39 18.32 21.06 6.73
CA ASP A 39 17.92 20.59 5.41
C ASP A 39 18.01 19.06 5.31
N ALA A 40 16.87 18.42 5.12
CA ALA A 40 16.78 17.14 4.45
C ALA A 40 15.45 17.13 3.71
N THR A 41 15.51 17.50 2.43
CA THR A 41 14.60 17.01 1.42
C THR A 41 14.66 15.48 1.44
N THR A 42 13.93 14.84 2.35
CA THR A 42 13.58 13.45 2.18
C THR A 42 12.31 13.46 1.37
N THR A 43 12.48 13.50 0.04
CA THR A 43 11.71 12.59 -0.80
C THR A 43 11.67 11.29 -0.04
N GLU A 44 10.51 10.92 0.55
CA GLU A 44 10.33 9.56 1.04
C GLU A 44 10.38 8.68 -0.21
N ALA A 45 11.61 8.35 -0.58
CA ALA A 45 11.95 7.29 -1.47
C ALA A 45 11.17 6.10 -0.96
N SER A 46 10.41 5.48 -1.87
CA SER A 46 9.93 4.12 -1.78
C SER A 46 10.93 3.30 -0.98
N GLY A 47 10.65 3.18 0.32
CA GLY A 47 11.51 2.54 1.29
C GLY A 47 11.27 1.05 1.19
N SER A 48 11.57 0.48 0.01
CA SER A 48 11.60 -0.94 -0.23
C SER A 48 12.75 -1.51 0.60
N GLY A 49 12.41 -1.89 1.83
CA GLY A 49 13.37 -2.10 2.91
C GLY A 49 12.89 -3.14 3.91
N GLY A 50 12.42 -4.28 3.42
CA GLY A 50 12.01 -5.44 4.21
C GLY A 50 12.65 -6.73 3.69
N GLY A 51 13.98 -6.79 3.70
CA GLY A 51 14.74 -7.95 3.23
C GLY A 51 14.48 -9.19 4.10
N GLY A 52 13.70 -10.12 3.54
CA GLY A 52 13.39 -11.42 4.13
C GLY A 52 11.93 -11.81 3.92
N GLY A 53 11.46 -11.83 2.68
CA GLY A 53 10.09 -12.22 2.34
C GLY A 53 10.05 -13.19 1.17
N ASN A 54 8.97 -13.96 1.09
CA ASN A 54 8.64 -14.88 0.01
C ASN A 54 8.85 -14.18 -1.37
N GLU A 55 9.66 -14.77 -2.25
CA GLU A 55 9.97 -14.20 -3.58
C GLU A 55 8.70 -13.94 -4.40
N ALA A 56 7.64 -14.75 -4.23
CA ALA A 56 6.38 -14.53 -4.90
C ALA A 56 5.65 -13.28 -4.39
N ILE A 57 5.76 -12.95 -3.09
CA ILE A 57 5.19 -11.70 -2.54
C ILE A 57 5.96 -10.50 -3.09
N THR A 58 7.29 -10.60 -3.17
CA THR A 58 8.12 -9.54 -3.74
C THR A 58 7.78 -9.30 -5.22
N SER A 59 7.69 -10.37 -6.02
CA SER A 59 7.25 -10.32 -7.42
C SER A 59 5.87 -9.66 -7.58
N TYR A 60 4.92 -10.06 -6.74
CA TYR A 60 3.58 -9.47 -6.74
C TYR A 60 3.62 -7.97 -6.44
N CYS A 61 4.41 -7.56 -5.43
CA CYS A 61 4.59 -6.15 -5.08
C CYS A 61 5.22 -5.34 -6.22
N ASP A 62 6.26 -5.88 -6.88
CA ASP A 62 6.90 -5.22 -8.02
C ASP A 62 5.90 -5.01 -9.17
N LYS A 63 5.07 -6.00 -9.47
CA LYS A 63 4.02 -5.88 -10.51
C LYS A 63 2.93 -4.90 -10.12
N VAL A 64 2.53 -4.84 -8.85
CA VAL A 64 1.60 -3.82 -8.37
C VAL A 64 2.18 -2.43 -8.67
N GLN A 65 3.44 -2.20 -8.32
CA GLN A 65 4.08 -0.91 -8.55
C GLN A 65 4.18 -0.57 -10.05
N GLU A 66 4.54 -1.55 -10.89
CA GLU A 66 4.54 -1.37 -12.35
C GLU A 66 3.15 -1.01 -12.90
N LEU A 67 2.09 -1.63 -12.39
CA LEU A 67 0.72 -1.30 -12.77
C LEU A 67 0.34 0.12 -12.34
N VAL A 68 0.77 0.57 -11.16
CA VAL A 68 0.56 1.95 -10.70
C VAL A 68 1.27 2.94 -11.62
N ASP A 69 2.55 2.71 -11.89
CA ASP A 69 3.38 3.58 -12.74
C ASP A 69 2.80 3.70 -14.15
N LYS A 70 2.44 2.56 -14.77
CA LYS A 70 1.76 2.56 -16.09
C LYS A 70 0.40 3.23 -16.02
N GLY A 71 -0.35 3.06 -14.93
CA GLY A 71 -1.63 3.73 -14.72
C GLY A 71 -1.50 5.26 -14.68
N GLU A 72 -0.45 5.79 -14.04
CA GLU A 72 -0.14 7.23 -14.06
C GLU A 72 0.31 7.72 -15.43
N GLU A 73 1.09 6.91 -16.15
CA GLU A 73 1.48 7.21 -17.53
C GLU A 73 0.25 7.24 -18.45
N LEU A 74 -0.68 6.29 -18.30
CA LEU A 74 -1.94 6.26 -19.04
C LEU A 74 -2.85 7.44 -18.69
N ARG A 75 -2.88 7.90 -17.42
CA ARG A 75 -3.60 9.14 -17.07
C ARG A 75 -3.02 10.36 -17.79
N SER A 76 -1.70 10.37 -17.99
CA SER A 76 -1.00 11.45 -18.69
C SER A 76 -1.18 11.38 -20.21
N ASP A 77 -1.31 10.17 -20.77
CA ASP A 77 -1.65 9.93 -22.18
C ASP A 77 -2.76 8.86 -22.33
N PRO A 78 -4.03 9.25 -22.20
CA PRO A 78 -5.16 8.31 -22.27
C PRO A 78 -5.43 7.79 -23.68
N THR A 79 -4.71 8.29 -24.69
CA THR A 79 -4.85 7.84 -26.09
C THR A 79 -3.88 6.72 -26.45
N ASN A 80 -2.95 6.40 -25.56
CA ASN A 80 -1.99 5.32 -25.76
C ASN A 80 -2.68 3.96 -25.59
N SER A 81 -3.01 3.34 -26.73
CA SER A 81 -3.68 2.03 -26.76
C SER A 81 -2.76 0.88 -26.34
N ASP A 82 -1.45 1.02 -26.52
CA ASP A 82 -0.48 0.01 -26.12
C ASP A 82 -0.42 -0.07 -24.59
N LEU A 83 -0.31 1.07 -23.90
CA LEU A 83 -0.37 1.14 -22.44
C LEU A 83 -1.68 0.58 -21.86
N GLN A 84 -2.82 0.82 -22.53
CA GLN A 84 -4.10 0.23 -22.11
C GLN A 84 -4.07 -1.29 -22.16
N GLY A 85 -3.50 -1.88 -23.21
CA GLY A 85 -3.35 -3.32 -23.33
C GLY A 85 -2.36 -3.90 -22.31
N GLU A 86 -1.24 -3.22 -22.08
CA GLU A 86 -0.24 -3.64 -21.08
C GLU A 86 -0.81 -3.59 -19.66
N ILE A 87 -1.59 -2.56 -19.31
CA ILE A 87 -2.27 -2.45 -18.01
C ILE A 87 -3.30 -3.57 -17.83
N GLU A 88 -4.07 -3.91 -18.88
CA GLU A 88 -5.04 -5.00 -18.83
C GLU A 88 -4.34 -6.36 -18.63
N GLU A 89 -3.23 -6.60 -19.33
CA GLU A 89 -2.41 -7.80 -19.20
C GLU A 89 -1.81 -7.91 -17.78
N LEU A 90 -1.14 -6.85 -17.31
CA LEU A 90 -0.59 -6.77 -15.95
C LEU A 90 -1.67 -6.98 -14.88
N SER A 91 -2.86 -6.39 -15.05
CA SER A 91 -3.96 -6.55 -14.10
C SER A 91 -4.46 -7.99 -14.02
N THR A 92 -4.49 -8.70 -15.15
CA THR A 92 -4.88 -10.12 -15.21
C THR A 92 -3.82 -11.01 -14.57
N GLU A 93 -2.55 -10.73 -14.85
CA GLU A 93 -1.43 -11.47 -14.26
C GLU A 93 -1.39 -11.26 -12.74
N LEU A 94 -1.52 -10.02 -12.27
CA LEU A 94 -1.65 -9.67 -10.85
C LEU A 94 -2.82 -10.38 -10.17
N ALA A 95 -3.98 -10.47 -10.83
CA ALA A 95 -5.13 -11.17 -10.27
C ALA A 95 -4.88 -12.66 -10.10
N SER A 96 -4.16 -13.28 -11.04
CA SER A 96 -3.78 -14.70 -10.93
C SER A 96 -2.77 -14.90 -9.82
N GLU A 97 -1.72 -14.09 -9.78
CA GLU A 97 -0.65 -14.17 -8.77
C GLU A 97 -1.18 -13.87 -7.36
N ALA A 98 -2.13 -12.93 -7.22
CA ALA A 98 -2.84 -12.70 -5.97
C ALA A 98 -3.64 -13.92 -5.50
N ALA A 99 -4.26 -14.67 -6.42
CA ALA A 99 -5.02 -15.87 -6.08
C ALA A 99 -4.09 -17.02 -5.65
N ASP A 100 -2.95 -17.18 -6.31
CA ASP A 100 -1.92 -18.14 -5.93
C ASP A 100 -1.34 -17.79 -4.55
N LEU A 101 -0.96 -16.53 -4.33
CA LEU A 101 -0.49 -16.04 -3.03
C LEU A 101 -1.55 -16.18 -1.93
N ALA A 102 -2.83 -15.96 -2.23
CA ALA A 102 -3.91 -16.19 -1.26
C ALA A 102 -4.05 -17.66 -0.86
N ALA A 103 -3.74 -18.60 -1.76
CA ALA A 103 -3.68 -20.02 -1.44
C ALA A 103 -2.47 -20.37 -0.56
N GLU A 104 -1.37 -19.63 -0.72
CA GLU A 104 -0.14 -19.75 0.08
C GLU A 104 -0.16 -18.91 1.37
N ALA A 105 -1.17 -18.05 1.55
CA ALA A 105 -1.33 -17.20 2.73
C ALA A 105 -1.26 -17.96 4.08
N PRO A 106 -1.74 -19.21 4.24
CA PRO A 106 -1.57 -19.97 5.48
C PRO A 106 -0.11 -20.32 5.82
N SER A 107 0.79 -20.26 4.84
CA SER A 107 2.24 -20.48 5.01
C SER A 107 3.05 -19.20 5.15
N PHE A 108 2.40 -18.03 5.07
CA PHE A 108 3.10 -16.76 5.24
C PHE A 108 3.49 -16.55 6.70
N ASP A 109 4.73 -16.11 6.89
CA ASP A 109 5.17 -15.57 8.16
C ASP A 109 4.60 -14.14 8.37
N ALA A 110 4.83 -13.57 9.56
CA ALA A 110 4.27 -12.25 9.90
C ALA A 110 4.77 -11.13 8.96
N ASP A 111 6.03 -11.20 8.53
CA ASP A 111 6.63 -10.23 7.62
C ASP A 111 6.06 -10.35 6.19
N ASP A 112 5.83 -11.58 5.72
CA ASP A 112 5.19 -11.88 4.44
C ASP A 112 3.76 -11.33 4.39
N ALA A 113 2.98 -11.59 5.44
CA ALA A 113 1.62 -11.11 5.55
C ALA A 113 1.55 -9.56 5.57
N ALA A 114 2.53 -8.91 6.22
CA ALA A 114 2.64 -7.45 6.24
C ALA A 114 2.97 -6.89 4.85
N GLN A 115 3.98 -7.45 4.16
CA GLN A 115 4.35 -7.03 2.81
C GLN A 115 3.19 -7.19 1.82
N PHE A 116 2.53 -8.34 1.83
CA PHE A 116 1.40 -8.59 0.95
C PHE A 116 0.24 -7.62 1.19
N GLN A 117 -0.05 -7.27 2.45
CA GLN A 117 -1.07 -6.26 2.78
C GLN A 117 -0.67 -4.85 2.35
N GLU A 118 0.60 -4.49 2.47
CA GLU A 118 1.12 -3.19 2.03
C GLU A 118 0.95 -3.03 0.51
N CYS A 119 1.31 -4.06 -0.26
CA CYS A 119 1.20 -4.04 -1.70
C CYS A 119 -0.27 -4.05 -2.17
N GLN A 120 -1.16 -4.79 -1.50
CA GLN A 120 -2.60 -4.66 -1.75
C GLN A 120 -3.12 -3.24 -1.48
N THR A 121 -2.62 -2.59 -0.43
CA THR A 121 -3.03 -1.22 -0.09
C THR A 121 -2.59 -0.26 -1.19
N GLN A 122 -1.35 -0.37 -1.69
CA GLN A 122 -0.86 0.43 -2.83
C GLN A 122 -1.74 0.25 -4.07
N LEU A 123 -2.05 -1.00 -4.44
CA LEU A 123 -2.93 -1.30 -5.58
C LEU A 123 -4.30 -0.63 -5.43
N SER A 124 -4.90 -0.71 -4.23
CA SER A 124 -6.20 -0.11 -3.94
C SER A 124 -6.19 1.42 -3.98
N SER A 125 -5.07 2.05 -3.56
CA SER A 125 -4.90 3.50 -3.61
C SER A 125 -4.71 4.04 -5.02
N ALA A 126 -4.11 3.25 -5.91
CA ALA A 126 -3.90 3.62 -7.31
C ALA A 126 -5.18 3.50 -8.16
N GLY A 127 -6.10 2.60 -7.76
CA GLY A 127 -7.40 2.40 -8.42
C GLY A 127 -8.54 3.30 -7.92
N GLY A 128 -8.26 4.22 -6.99
CA GLY A 128 -9.22 5.16 -6.38
C GLY A 128 -9.33 6.50 -7.10
#